data_AF-A0AAD5XUT6-F1
#
_entry.id   AF-A0AAD5XUT6-F1
#
_cell.length_a   1.000
_cell.length_b   1.000
_cell.length_c   1.000
_cell.angle_alpha   90.00
_cell.angle_beta   90.00
_cell.angle_gamma   90.00
#
_symmetry.space_group_name_H-M   'P 1'
#
loop_
_entity.id
_entity.type
_entity.pdbx_description
1 polymer ?
#
loop_
_entity_poly.entity_id
_entity_poly.type
_entity_poly.pdbx_seq_one_letter_code
_entity_poly.pdbx_strand_id
1 'polypeptide(L)'
;MTQQQQEESDVPSTHSPSASSSKQLPTVLIVGAGLIGSYTAAHLAARPDLCTTHLIARGNTATALKQLDSISATSGAGATATAKLSDLHLHESIAEFAARPTTTAGAASAPPPDYVIVAVKRGVAPTVYRELATTGWVDKPALLPFMNGIRAADEAADFAGALTITDAMWPFNVIQHGGVGHYVQASGGNVCVADSKAGRAFAVLLSAAGVPTDTSPDMDGIRYGKLLLNLHNAVSALTGLPIQEELSTRAARKIWASCITETLEVYRANGINPVSFLPYGIAYSYLPTILSLPTFLFARVARGMLAIDPRATSSMYEDLVHNRPTEIDFIQGAIVALAKECGLQVPVCERVVALVKEAEKKKKGTPRLAAENILDALELI
;
A
#
# COMPACT_ATOMS: atom_id res chain seq x y z
N MET A 1 -77.64 -31.93 -34.49
CA MET A 1 -77.51 -31.89 -33.02
C MET A 1 -76.06 -31.58 -32.70
N THR A 2 -75.87 -30.35 -32.27
CA THR A 2 -74.65 -29.67 -31.86
C THR A 2 -74.11 -30.30 -30.58
N GLN A 3 -72.81 -30.59 -30.50
CA GLN A 3 -72.13 -30.82 -29.22
C GLN A 3 -71.06 -29.77 -29.02
N GLN A 4 -71.14 -29.15 -27.85
CA GLN A 4 -70.48 -27.94 -27.41
C GLN A 4 -69.01 -28.18 -27.05
N GLN A 5 -68.24 -27.10 -27.23
CA GLN A 5 -66.90 -26.87 -26.69
C GLN A 5 -66.88 -26.96 -25.16
N GLN A 6 -65.80 -27.51 -24.60
CA GLN A 6 -65.33 -27.21 -23.26
C GLN A 6 -63.87 -26.79 -23.36
N GLU A 7 -63.63 -25.50 -23.10
CA GLU A 7 -62.34 -24.87 -22.91
C GLU A 7 -61.76 -25.33 -21.56
N GLU A 8 -60.59 -25.97 -21.58
CA GLU A 8 -59.78 -26.17 -20.38
C GLU A 8 -58.98 -24.89 -20.10
N SER A 9 -59.24 -24.32 -18.93
CA SER A 9 -58.54 -23.16 -18.37
C SER A 9 -57.19 -23.58 -17.79
N ASP A 10 -56.10 -23.28 -18.49
CA ASP A 10 -54.75 -23.34 -17.92
C ASP A 10 -54.51 -22.15 -17.00
N VAL A 11 -54.54 -22.40 -15.70
CA VAL A 11 -54.11 -21.45 -14.65
C VAL A 11 -52.58 -21.49 -14.58
N PRO A 12 -51.85 -20.38 -14.81
CA PRO A 12 -50.40 -20.39 -14.65
C PRO A 12 -50.07 -20.51 -13.16
N SER A 13 -49.46 -21.63 -12.79
CA SER A 13 -48.90 -21.84 -11.45
C SER A 13 -47.88 -20.74 -11.15
N THR A 14 -48.18 -19.93 -10.15
CA THR A 14 -47.27 -18.94 -9.57
C THR A 14 -46.05 -19.65 -8.99
N HIS A 15 -44.94 -19.67 -9.74
CA HIS A 15 -43.64 -19.98 -9.18
C HIS A 15 -43.25 -18.84 -8.22
N SER A 16 -43.44 -19.08 -6.92
CA SER A 16 -42.79 -18.32 -5.87
C SER A 16 -41.27 -18.32 -6.12
N PRO A 17 -40.58 -17.17 -6.10
CA PRO A 17 -39.14 -17.15 -6.22
C PRO A 17 -38.54 -17.88 -5.02
N SER A 18 -37.83 -18.95 -5.31
CA SER A 18 -37.08 -19.73 -4.33
C SER A 18 -36.14 -18.84 -3.54
N ALA A 19 -36.07 -19.13 -2.24
CA ALA A 19 -35.17 -18.59 -1.22
C ALA A 19 -33.90 -17.91 -1.76
N SER A 20 -33.68 -16.68 -1.29
CA SER A 20 -32.43 -15.95 -1.50
C SER A 20 -31.24 -16.86 -1.15
N SER A 21 -30.42 -17.23 -2.13
CA SER A 21 -29.12 -17.83 -1.84
C SER A 21 -28.35 -16.81 -1.00
N SER A 22 -28.15 -17.08 0.29
CA SER A 22 -27.28 -16.24 1.12
C SER A 22 -25.92 -16.21 0.45
N LYS A 23 -25.61 -15.10 -0.21
CA LYS A 23 -24.36 -14.95 -0.95
C LYS A 23 -23.24 -15.11 0.07
N GLN A 24 -22.42 -16.14 -0.09
CA GLN A 24 -21.28 -16.37 0.80
C GLN A 24 -20.41 -15.11 0.81
N LEU A 25 -20.13 -14.58 2.01
CA LEU A 25 -19.32 -13.39 2.16
C LEU A 25 -17.88 -13.68 1.68
N PRO A 26 -17.23 -12.73 0.99
CA PRO A 26 -15.85 -12.89 0.58
C PRO A 26 -14.93 -13.04 1.78
N THR A 27 -13.88 -13.84 1.62
CA THR A 27 -12.82 -14.02 2.61
C THR A 27 -11.59 -13.20 2.20
N VAL A 28 -11.08 -12.37 3.12
CA VAL A 28 -9.87 -11.56 2.92
C VAL A 28 -8.77 -12.06 3.84
N LEU A 29 -7.64 -12.46 3.27
CA LEU A 29 -6.41 -12.79 3.99
C LEU A 29 -5.43 -11.62 3.89
N ILE A 30 -4.97 -11.10 5.03
CA ILE A 30 -3.96 -10.06 5.10
C ILE A 30 -2.66 -10.68 5.59
N VAL A 31 -1.62 -10.65 4.75
CA VAL A 31 -0.28 -11.13 5.08
C VAL A 31 0.59 -9.96 5.52
N GLY A 32 0.85 -9.89 6.83
CA GLY A 32 1.70 -8.87 7.44
C GLY A 32 0.95 -7.90 8.34
N ALA A 33 0.96 -8.16 9.65
CA ALA A 33 0.38 -7.29 10.68
C ALA A 33 1.24 -6.05 11.02
N GLY A 34 1.82 -5.41 10.00
CA GLY A 34 2.45 -4.09 10.12
C GLY A 34 1.41 -2.96 10.22
N LEU A 35 1.84 -1.72 10.02
CA LEU A 35 0.95 -0.55 10.09
C LEU A 35 -0.19 -0.64 9.06
N ILE A 36 0.13 -0.87 7.78
CA ILE A 36 -0.84 -0.96 6.69
C ILE A 36 -1.78 -2.18 6.85
N GLY A 37 -1.21 -3.36 7.12
CA GLY A 37 -1.99 -4.58 7.26
C GLY A 37 -2.94 -4.55 8.46
N SER A 38 -2.48 -4.06 9.62
CA SER A 38 -3.33 -3.97 10.82
C SER A 38 -4.38 -2.86 10.70
N TYR A 39 -4.07 -1.74 10.05
CA TYR A 39 -5.07 -0.71 9.72
C TYR A 39 -6.17 -1.26 8.80
N THR A 40 -5.77 -1.97 7.74
CA THR A 40 -6.71 -2.60 6.80
C THR A 40 -7.55 -3.67 7.49
N ALA A 41 -6.93 -4.49 8.34
CA ALA A 41 -7.61 -5.52 9.13
C ALA A 41 -8.66 -4.92 10.06
N ALA A 42 -8.36 -3.82 10.74
CA ALA A 42 -9.30 -3.15 11.64
C ALA A 42 -10.54 -2.64 10.90
N HIS A 43 -10.36 -2.03 9.72
CA HIS A 43 -11.47 -1.56 8.89
C HIS A 43 -12.36 -2.70 8.38
N LEU A 44 -11.76 -3.76 7.85
CA LEU A 44 -12.52 -4.91 7.33
C LEU A 44 -13.18 -5.72 8.45
N ALA A 45 -12.48 -5.97 9.56
CA ALA A 45 -13.03 -6.72 10.71
C ALA A 45 -14.13 -5.95 11.44
N ALA A 46 -14.16 -4.61 11.36
CA ALA A 46 -15.25 -3.80 11.91
C ALA A 46 -16.55 -3.94 11.09
N ARG A 47 -16.49 -4.61 9.93
CA ARG A 47 -17.61 -4.85 9.01
C ARG A 47 -17.73 -6.34 8.66
N PRO A 48 -18.03 -7.21 9.65
CA PRO A 48 -18.20 -8.63 9.43
C PRO A 48 -19.39 -8.96 8.52
N ASP A 49 -20.28 -7.99 8.26
CA ASP A 49 -21.36 -8.06 7.27
C ASP A 49 -20.85 -7.98 5.82
N LEU A 50 -19.63 -7.50 5.59
CA LEU A 50 -19.04 -7.34 4.26
C LEU A 50 -18.09 -8.49 3.88
N CYS A 51 -17.30 -9.00 4.84
CA CYS A 51 -16.31 -10.05 4.59
C CYS A 51 -15.87 -10.75 5.87
N THR A 52 -15.31 -11.96 5.72
CA THR A 52 -14.54 -12.61 6.78
C THR A 52 -13.07 -12.18 6.68
N THR A 53 -12.51 -11.64 7.77
CA THR A 53 -11.16 -11.09 7.78
C THR A 53 -10.19 -11.99 8.52
N HIS A 54 -9.08 -12.33 7.86
CA HIS A 54 -7.96 -13.08 8.42
C HIS A 54 -6.70 -12.23 8.39
N LEU A 55 -5.89 -12.28 9.45
CA LEU A 55 -4.62 -11.54 9.54
C LEU A 55 -3.49 -12.46 9.97
N ILE A 56 -2.40 -12.45 9.21
CA ILE A 56 -1.15 -13.11 9.56
C ILE A 56 -0.26 -12.16 10.36
N ALA A 57 -0.05 -12.47 11.63
CA ALA A 57 0.84 -11.76 12.54
C ALA A 57 1.91 -12.73 13.05
N ARG A 58 3.16 -12.28 13.22
CA ARG A 58 4.26 -13.11 13.72
C ARG A 58 4.92 -12.50 14.95
N GLY A 59 5.52 -13.36 15.78
CA GLY A 59 6.35 -12.96 16.92
C GLY A 59 5.65 -12.00 17.88
N ASN A 60 6.39 -10.97 18.33
CA ASN A 60 5.89 -10.01 19.32
C ASN A 60 4.59 -9.30 18.90
N THR A 61 4.40 -9.06 17.59
CA THR A 61 3.16 -8.45 17.10
C THR A 61 1.96 -9.39 17.29
N ALA A 62 2.12 -10.69 17.02
CA ALA A 62 1.07 -11.67 17.24
C ALA A 62 0.72 -11.78 18.73
N THR A 63 1.74 -11.85 19.60
CA THR A 63 1.57 -11.88 21.05
C THR A 63 0.83 -10.64 21.54
N ALA A 64 1.23 -9.45 21.08
CA ALA A 64 0.59 -8.20 21.46
C ALA A 64 -0.87 -8.15 21.00
N LEU A 65 -1.15 -8.51 19.74
CA LEU A 65 -2.52 -8.54 19.20
C LEU A 65 -3.41 -9.49 19.99
N LYS A 66 -2.95 -10.72 20.29
CA LYS A 66 -3.71 -11.72 21.06
C LYS A 66 -4.09 -11.27 22.48
N GLN A 67 -3.43 -10.26 23.03
CA GLN A 67 -3.73 -9.69 24.35
C GLN A 67 -4.73 -8.54 24.31
N LEU A 68 -5.16 -8.10 23.12
CA LEU A 68 -6.12 -7.00 22.98
C LEU A 68 -7.55 -7.51 22.96
N ASP A 69 -8.47 -6.72 23.50
CA ASP A 69 -9.91 -6.96 23.34
C ASP A 69 -10.41 -6.48 21.97
N SER A 70 -9.76 -5.45 21.41
CA SER A 70 -10.17 -4.82 20.16
C SER A 70 -8.99 -4.28 19.35
N ILE A 71 -9.21 -4.13 18.06
CA ILE A 71 -8.33 -3.44 17.12
C ILE A 71 -9.13 -2.31 16.46
N SER A 72 -8.49 -1.17 16.24
CA SER A 72 -9.16 0.00 15.67
C SER A 72 -8.27 0.78 14.72
N ALA A 73 -8.92 1.45 13.77
CA ALA A 73 -8.29 2.30 12.78
C ALA A 73 -9.08 3.60 12.58
N THR A 74 -8.39 4.74 12.60
CA THR A 74 -8.99 6.06 12.32
C THR A 74 -8.57 6.54 10.95
N SER A 75 -9.56 6.76 10.08
CA SER A 75 -9.39 7.35 8.75
C SER A 75 -8.99 8.83 8.83
N GLY A 76 -8.48 9.38 7.72
CA GLY A 76 -8.12 10.80 7.63
C GLY A 76 -9.32 11.75 7.80
N ALA A 77 -10.54 11.26 7.60
CA ALA A 77 -11.78 12.00 7.86
C ALA A 77 -12.18 12.00 9.35
N GLY A 78 -11.43 11.31 10.22
CA GLY A 78 -11.68 11.21 11.65
C GLY A 78 -12.64 10.09 12.06
N ALA A 79 -13.20 9.33 11.10
CA ALA A 79 -14.03 8.18 11.40
C ALA A 79 -13.17 7.01 11.87
N THR A 80 -13.49 6.45 13.03
CA THR A 80 -12.81 5.29 13.62
C THR A 80 -13.62 4.01 13.41
N ALA A 81 -13.01 3.02 12.78
CA ALA A 81 -13.49 1.65 12.73
C ALA A 81 -12.89 0.86 13.90
N THR A 82 -13.73 0.16 14.67
CA THR A 82 -13.30 -0.67 15.79
C THR A 82 -13.93 -2.05 15.66
N ALA A 83 -13.10 -3.08 15.72
CA ALA A 83 -13.52 -4.47 15.69
C ALA A 83 -13.13 -5.14 17.01
N LYS A 84 -13.96 -6.06 17.51
CA LYS A 84 -13.49 -6.97 18.57
C LYS A 84 -12.44 -7.86 17.96
N LEU A 85 -11.41 -8.22 18.73
CA LEU A 85 -10.39 -9.14 18.22
C LEU A 85 -10.99 -10.51 17.88
N SER A 86 -12.09 -10.91 18.53
CA SER A 86 -12.85 -12.12 18.22
C SER A 86 -13.43 -12.14 16.79
N ASP A 87 -13.61 -10.97 16.17
CA ASP A 87 -14.14 -10.84 14.81
C ASP A 87 -13.02 -10.90 13.75
N LEU A 88 -11.75 -10.90 14.20
CA LEU A 88 -10.55 -11.00 13.38
C LEU A 88 -9.86 -12.36 13.58
N HIS A 89 -9.79 -13.16 12.52
CA HIS A 89 -9.13 -14.46 12.59
C HIS A 89 -7.61 -14.30 12.48
N LEU A 90 -6.89 -14.42 13.59
CA LEU A 90 -5.43 -14.34 13.63
C LEU A 90 -4.77 -15.68 13.28
N HIS A 91 -3.70 -15.63 12.49
CA HIS A 91 -2.85 -16.76 12.12
C HIS A 91 -1.39 -16.36 12.28
N GLU A 92 -0.50 -17.31 12.54
CA GLU A 92 0.95 -17.07 12.60
C GLU A 92 1.65 -17.35 11.26
N SER A 93 1.01 -18.12 10.38
CA SER A 93 1.57 -18.43 9.06
C SER A 93 0.52 -18.65 7.97
N ILE A 94 0.96 -18.59 6.71
CA ILE A 94 0.12 -18.91 5.54
C ILE A 94 -0.29 -20.40 5.60
N ALA A 95 0.62 -21.27 6.01
CA ALA A 95 0.36 -22.70 6.16
C ALA A 95 -0.73 -22.98 7.19
N GLU A 96 -0.71 -22.30 8.34
CA GLU A 96 -1.76 -22.40 9.37
C GLU A 96 -3.12 -21.98 8.81
N PHE A 97 -3.19 -20.83 8.13
CA PHE A 97 -4.42 -20.39 7.47
C PHE A 97 -4.91 -21.42 6.44
N ALA A 98 -4.02 -21.96 5.61
CA ALA A 98 -4.39 -22.95 4.59
C ALA A 98 -4.85 -24.29 5.19
N ALA A 99 -4.30 -24.67 6.35
CA ALA A 99 -4.64 -25.91 7.06
C ALA A 99 -5.88 -25.79 7.97
N ARG A 100 -6.55 -24.63 7.99
CA ARG A 100 -7.73 -24.41 8.84
C ARG A 100 -8.84 -25.45 8.55
N PRO A 101 -9.65 -25.81 9.55
CA PRO A 101 -10.75 -26.74 9.36
C PRO A 101 -11.74 -26.22 8.31
N THR A 102 -12.21 -27.11 7.45
CA THR A 102 -13.35 -26.80 6.57
C THR A 102 -14.66 -26.89 7.35
N THR A 103 -15.57 -25.96 7.10
CA THR A 103 -16.97 -26.07 7.56
C THR A 103 -17.83 -26.88 6.60
N THR A 104 -17.28 -27.29 5.45
CA THR A 104 -17.98 -28.04 4.40
C THR A 104 -17.68 -29.53 4.54
N ALA A 105 -18.70 -30.33 4.81
CA ALA A 105 -18.56 -31.78 4.94
C ALA A 105 -17.98 -32.39 3.64
N GLY A 106 -16.87 -33.13 3.77
CA GLY A 106 -16.22 -33.85 2.67
C GLY A 106 -15.11 -33.09 1.93
N ALA A 107 -14.83 -31.82 2.24
CA ALA A 107 -13.69 -31.12 1.69
C ALA A 107 -12.38 -31.48 2.43
N ALA A 108 -11.30 -31.75 1.69
CA ALA A 108 -10.01 -32.11 2.28
C ALA A 108 -9.26 -30.92 2.90
N SER A 109 -9.59 -29.69 2.48
CA SER A 109 -9.03 -28.43 2.98
C SER A 109 -10.09 -27.34 2.97
N ALA A 110 -9.87 -26.28 3.74
CA ALA A 110 -10.73 -25.10 3.68
C ALA A 110 -10.59 -24.38 2.32
N PRO A 111 -11.64 -23.63 1.88
CA PRO A 111 -11.57 -22.91 0.61
C PRO A 111 -10.47 -21.82 0.65
N PRO A 112 -9.91 -21.45 -0.51
CA PRO A 112 -9.03 -20.31 -0.61
C PRO A 112 -9.73 -19.01 -0.19
N PRO A 113 -8.97 -17.96 0.15
CA PRO A 113 -9.56 -16.64 0.28
C PRO A 113 -9.95 -16.11 -1.11
N ASP A 114 -10.82 -15.10 -1.17
CA ASP A 114 -11.10 -14.38 -2.41
C ASP A 114 -9.99 -13.34 -2.69
N TYR A 115 -9.45 -12.75 -1.63
CA TYR A 115 -8.42 -11.70 -1.69
C TYR A 115 -7.26 -12.02 -0.74
N VAL A 116 -6.05 -11.82 -1.22
CA VAL A 116 -4.82 -11.86 -0.43
C VAL A 116 -4.13 -10.51 -0.50
N ILE A 117 -4.16 -9.76 0.59
CA ILE A 117 -3.44 -8.49 0.71
C ILE A 117 -2.05 -8.78 1.26
N VAL A 118 -1.00 -8.39 0.55
CA VAL A 118 0.39 -8.53 1.02
C VAL A 118 0.90 -7.16 1.46
N ALA A 119 1.06 -6.96 2.77
CA ALA A 119 1.44 -5.69 3.40
C ALA A 119 2.71 -5.82 4.26
N VAL A 120 3.67 -6.62 3.79
CA VAL A 120 5.01 -6.75 4.40
C VAL A 120 5.98 -5.70 3.84
N LYS A 121 7.19 -5.59 4.40
CA LYS A 121 8.27 -4.82 3.78
C LYS A 121 8.70 -5.47 2.46
N ARG A 122 9.10 -4.68 1.48
CA ARG A 122 9.51 -5.15 0.14
C ARG A 122 10.58 -6.25 0.16
N GLY A 123 11.57 -6.15 1.05
CA GLY A 123 12.61 -7.19 1.19
C GLY A 123 12.11 -8.58 1.65
N VAL A 124 10.91 -8.66 2.24
CA VAL A 124 10.29 -9.91 2.71
C VAL A 124 9.31 -10.49 1.67
N ALA A 125 8.81 -9.65 0.76
CA ALA A 125 7.75 -10.02 -0.17
C ALA A 125 8.07 -11.26 -1.04
N PRO A 126 9.29 -11.46 -1.59
CA PRO A 126 9.60 -12.66 -2.38
C PRO A 126 9.41 -13.97 -1.60
N THR A 127 9.70 -13.98 -0.29
CA THR A 127 9.49 -15.16 0.55
C THR A 127 8.00 -15.42 0.75
N VAL A 128 7.21 -14.36 0.98
CA VAL A 128 5.75 -14.46 1.09
C VAL A 128 5.12 -14.98 -0.21
N TYR A 129 5.55 -14.48 -1.37
CA TYR A 129 5.03 -14.95 -2.66
C TYR A 129 5.35 -16.42 -2.90
N ARG A 130 6.56 -16.87 -2.58
CA ARG A 130 6.92 -18.30 -2.63
C ARG A 130 6.08 -19.15 -1.68
N GLU A 131 5.81 -18.68 -0.46
CA GLU A 131 4.90 -19.36 0.49
C GLU A 131 3.46 -19.43 -0.07
N LEU A 132 2.96 -18.37 -0.69
CA LEU A 132 1.63 -18.36 -1.31
C LEU A 132 1.53 -19.31 -2.51
N ALA A 133 2.61 -19.45 -3.28
CA ALA A 133 2.65 -20.34 -4.44
C ALA A 133 2.54 -21.83 -4.09
N THR A 134 2.89 -22.23 -2.86
CA THR A 134 2.80 -23.63 -2.40
C THR A 134 1.43 -24.01 -1.83
N THR A 135 0.49 -23.07 -1.75
CA THR A 135 -0.85 -23.30 -1.16
C THR A 135 -1.72 -24.26 -1.98
N GLY A 136 -1.47 -24.39 -3.28
CA GLY A 136 -2.22 -25.29 -4.17
C GLY A 136 -3.69 -24.89 -4.38
N TRP A 137 -4.05 -23.64 -4.11
CA TRP A 137 -5.43 -23.16 -4.27
C TRP A 137 -5.93 -23.27 -5.71
N VAL A 138 -7.07 -23.95 -5.87
CA VAL A 138 -7.69 -24.22 -7.19
C VAL A 138 -8.36 -22.95 -7.72
N ASP A 139 -9.20 -22.32 -6.90
CA ASP A 139 -9.72 -20.98 -7.18
C ASP A 139 -8.65 -19.96 -6.82
N LYS A 140 -8.23 -19.17 -7.82
CA LYS A 140 -7.06 -18.30 -7.74
C LYS A 140 -7.42 -16.96 -7.08
N PRO A 141 -7.10 -16.72 -5.79
CA PRO A 141 -7.37 -15.44 -5.15
C PRO A 141 -6.77 -14.28 -5.92
N ALA A 142 -7.40 -13.11 -5.77
CA ALA A 142 -6.80 -11.85 -6.13
C ALA A 142 -5.71 -11.47 -5.13
N LEU A 143 -4.45 -11.45 -5.57
CA LEU A 143 -3.32 -11.02 -4.75
C LEU A 143 -3.08 -9.53 -4.98
N LEU A 144 -3.16 -8.73 -3.91
CA LEU A 144 -2.96 -7.29 -3.91
C LEU A 144 -1.70 -6.90 -3.10
N PRO A 145 -0.60 -6.49 -3.75
CA PRO A 145 0.60 -6.05 -3.05
C PRO A 145 0.45 -4.60 -2.57
N PHE A 146 0.22 -4.41 -1.27
CA PHE A 146 0.05 -3.10 -0.62
C PHE A 146 1.39 -2.59 -0.07
N MET A 147 2.34 -2.33 -0.97
CA MET A 147 3.70 -1.92 -0.61
C MET A 147 4.17 -0.74 -1.45
N ASN A 148 5.17 -0.02 -0.94
CA ASN A 148 5.84 1.04 -1.69
C ASN A 148 6.70 0.48 -2.84
N GLY A 149 7.01 1.32 -3.82
CA GLY A 149 7.82 0.97 -4.99
C GLY A 149 6.98 0.59 -6.19
N ILE A 150 7.64 0.09 -7.24
CA ILE A 150 7.05 -0.03 -8.58
C ILE A 150 6.91 -1.46 -9.10
N ARG A 151 7.65 -2.43 -8.54
CA ARG A 151 7.76 -3.81 -9.07
C ARG A 151 7.09 -4.89 -8.22
N ALA A 152 6.25 -4.50 -7.27
CA ALA A 152 5.69 -5.47 -6.32
C ALA A 152 4.77 -6.49 -6.97
N ALA A 153 3.97 -6.10 -7.95
CA ALA A 153 3.14 -7.02 -8.71
C ALA A 153 3.95 -7.86 -9.72
N ASP A 154 4.97 -7.28 -10.35
CA ASP A 154 5.86 -8.03 -11.24
C ASP A 154 6.53 -9.19 -10.48
N GLU A 155 7.09 -8.90 -9.30
CA GLU A 155 7.66 -9.93 -8.43
C GLU A 155 6.60 -10.94 -7.95
N ALA A 156 5.38 -10.49 -7.68
CA ALA A 156 4.29 -11.40 -7.34
C ALA A 156 3.93 -12.31 -8.51
N ALA A 157 3.97 -11.82 -9.76
CA ALA A 157 3.76 -12.63 -10.95
C ALA A 157 4.90 -13.64 -11.16
N ASP A 158 6.15 -13.24 -10.92
CA ASP A 158 7.32 -14.11 -11.03
C ASP A 158 7.27 -15.29 -10.04
N PHE A 159 6.86 -15.05 -8.79
CA PHE A 159 6.89 -16.06 -7.73
C PHE A 159 5.54 -16.76 -7.49
N ALA A 160 4.42 -16.08 -7.74
CA ALA A 160 3.08 -16.53 -7.43
C ALA A 160 2.09 -16.31 -8.59
N GLY A 161 2.55 -16.34 -9.84
CA GLY A 161 1.74 -16.15 -11.05
C GLY A 161 0.61 -17.18 -11.26
N ALA A 162 0.56 -18.23 -10.43
CA ALA A 162 -0.62 -19.09 -10.34
C ALA A 162 -1.85 -18.33 -9.81
N LEU A 163 -1.67 -17.26 -9.02
CA LEU A 163 -2.73 -16.43 -8.45
C LEU A 163 -3.18 -15.32 -9.40
N THR A 164 -4.31 -14.67 -9.09
CA THR A 164 -4.78 -13.52 -9.87
C THR A 164 -4.08 -12.26 -9.37
N ILE A 165 -2.94 -11.91 -9.96
CA ILE A 165 -2.19 -10.71 -9.56
C ILE A 165 -3.01 -9.46 -9.91
N THR A 166 -3.35 -8.67 -8.89
CA THR A 166 -4.10 -7.42 -9.02
C THR A 166 -3.25 -6.30 -8.47
N ASP A 167 -2.81 -5.43 -9.37
CA ASP A 167 -2.00 -4.28 -9.01
C ASP A 167 -2.68 -3.37 -7.99
N ALA A 168 -1.88 -2.84 -7.08
CA ALA A 168 -2.35 -1.96 -6.01
C ALA A 168 -1.30 -0.93 -5.61
N MET A 169 -1.77 0.20 -5.08
CA MET A 169 -0.96 1.29 -4.54
C MET A 169 -1.60 1.79 -3.24
N TRP A 170 -0.77 1.86 -2.19
CA TRP A 170 -1.16 2.45 -0.90
C TRP A 170 -0.68 3.92 -0.82
N PRO A 171 -1.59 4.91 -0.65
CA PRO A 171 -1.26 6.31 -0.90
C PRO A 171 -0.71 7.04 0.34
N PHE A 172 -1.10 6.61 1.54
CA PHE A 172 -0.95 7.39 2.76
C PHE A 172 -0.15 6.68 3.84
N ASN A 173 0.41 7.46 4.75
CA ASN A 173 1.11 6.94 5.92
C ASN A 173 0.09 6.53 6.97
N VAL A 174 0.35 5.39 7.62
CA VAL A 174 -0.37 4.95 8.81
C VAL A 174 0.61 5.03 9.97
N ILE A 175 0.19 5.61 11.08
CA ILE A 175 0.92 5.60 12.34
C ILE A 175 0.19 4.74 13.36
N GLN A 176 0.93 4.31 14.38
CA GLN A 176 0.37 3.61 15.53
C GLN A 176 0.28 4.60 16.69
N HIS A 177 -0.87 4.66 17.36
CA HIS A 177 -1.14 5.63 18.41
C HIS A 177 -1.44 4.92 19.73
N GLY A 178 -0.66 5.21 20.78
CA GLY A 178 -0.90 4.66 22.12
C GLY A 178 -0.54 3.18 22.32
N GLY A 179 0.23 2.56 21.42
CA GLY A 179 0.60 1.14 21.51
C GLY A 179 -0.11 0.28 20.45
N VAL A 180 0.07 -1.04 20.49
CA VAL A 180 -0.51 -1.95 19.48
C VAL A 180 -2.03 -1.95 19.67
N GLY A 181 -2.80 -1.84 18.58
CA GLY A 181 -4.26 -1.90 18.63
C GLY A 181 -4.98 -0.66 18.10
N HIS A 182 -4.33 0.49 17.98
CA HIS A 182 -4.91 1.68 17.36
C HIS A 182 -4.00 2.26 16.27
N TYR A 183 -4.53 2.33 15.05
CA TYR A 183 -3.83 2.80 13.86
C TYR A 183 -4.51 4.03 13.28
N VAL A 184 -3.73 5.03 12.84
CA VAL A 184 -4.29 6.31 12.37
C VAL A 184 -3.69 6.66 11.02
N GLN A 185 -4.55 7.00 10.07
CA GLN A 185 -4.13 7.59 8.80
C GLN A 185 -3.54 8.98 9.05
N ALA A 186 -2.26 9.15 8.71
CA ALA A 186 -1.48 10.36 8.96
C ALA A 186 -1.29 11.25 7.73
N SER A 187 -1.70 10.80 6.54
CA SER A 187 -1.71 11.61 5.32
C SER A 187 -2.89 11.27 4.41
N GLY A 188 -3.15 12.12 3.41
CA GLY A 188 -4.30 11.98 2.51
C GLY A 188 -4.06 11.06 1.31
N GLY A 189 -5.13 10.78 0.57
CA GLY A 189 -5.15 9.99 -0.66
C GLY A 189 -6.06 8.76 -0.55
N ASN A 190 -6.40 8.19 -1.71
CA ASN A 190 -7.22 6.99 -1.82
C ASN A 190 -6.36 5.80 -2.27
N VAL A 191 -6.66 4.61 -1.77
CA VAL A 191 -6.05 3.38 -2.29
C VAL A 191 -6.39 3.28 -3.77
N CYS A 192 -5.46 2.82 -4.59
CA CYS A 192 -5.73 2.62 -6.01
C CYS A 192 -5.42 1.17 -6.37
N VAL A 193 -6.34 0.51 -7.08
CA VAL A 193 -6.15 -0.85 -7.58
C VAL A 193 -6.41 -0.91 -9.08
N ALA A 194 -5.91 -1.95 -9.75
CA ALA A 194 -6.15 -2.14 -11.17
C ALA A 194 -7.64 -2.21 -11.50
N ASP A 195 -8.05 -1.61 -12.62
CA ASP A 195 -9.43 -1.69 -13.14
C ASP A 195 -9.74 -3.05 -13.80
N SER A 196 -9.57 -4.11 -13.01
CA SER A 196 -9.95 -5.48 -13.35
C SER A 196 -11.27 -5.85 -12.68
N LYS A 197 -11.86 -7.01 -13.05
CA LYS A 197 -13.05 -7.52 -12.35
C LYS A 197 -12.80 -7.67 -10.85
N ALA A 198 -11.64 -8.23 -10.47
CA ALA A 198 -11.24 -8.40 -9.09
C ALA A 198 -10.96 -7.05 -8.40
N GLY A 199 -10.25 -6.13 -9.07
CA GLY A 199 -9.94 -4.82 -8.52
C GLY A 199 -11.18 -3.96 -8.29
N ARG A 200 -12.14 -3.91 -9.23
CA ARG A 200 -13.43 -3.23 -9.03
C ARG A 200 -14.22 -3.79 -7.86
N ALA A 201 -14.30 -5.12 -7.75
CA ALA A 201 -15.01 -5.76 -6.63
C ALA A 201 -14.33 -5.48 -5.29
N PHE A 202 -12.99 -5.51 -5.26
CA PHE A 202 -12.19 -5.18 -4.08
C PHE A 202 -12.32 -3.70 -3.69
N ALA A 203 -12.30 -2.79 -4.66
CA ALA A 203 -12.46 -1.35 -4.41
C ALA A 203 -13.80 -1.03 -3.75
N VAL A 204 -14.88 -1.68 -4.20
CA VAL A 204 -16.21 -1.58 -3.57
C VAL A 204 -16.17 -2.10 -2.13
N LEU A 205 -15.58 -3.28 -1.90
CA LEU A 205 -15.46 -3.89 -0.58
C LEU A 205 -14.70 -2.98 0.40
N LEU A 206 -13.49 -2.56 0.01
CA LEU A 206 -12.61 -1.79 0.88
C LEU A 206 -13.15 -0.37 1.15
N SER A 207 -13.77 0.26 0.14
CA SER A 207 -14.47 1.55 0.32
C SER A 207 -15.65 1.42 1.26
N ALA A 208 -16.45 0.35 1.15
CA ALA A 208 -17.56 0.10 2.06
C ALA A 208 -17.09 -0.17 3.51
N ALA A 209 -15.87 -0.69 3.70
CA ALA A 209 -15.21 -0.83 4.99
C ALA A 209 -14.60 0.47 5.54
N GLY A 210 -14.74 1.59 4.83
CA GLY A 210 -14.30 2.92 5.26
C GLY A 210 -12.89 3.30 4.82
N VAL A 211 -12.30 2.58 3.85
CA VAL A 211 -11.01 2.92 3.23
C VAL A 211 -11.25 3.24 1.75
N PRO A 212 -11.39 4.53 1.38
CA PRO A 212 -11.65 4.94 0.00
C PRO A 212 -10.65 4.33 -0.98
N THR A 213 -11.19 3.63 -1.98
CA THR A 213 -10.41 2.89 -2.97
C THR A 213 -10.91 3.18 -4.38
N ASP A 214 -10.05 3.75 -5.20
CA ASP A 214 -10.27 4.03 -6.62
C ASP A 214 -9.73 2.89 -7.49
N THR A 215 -10.21 2.81 -8.72
CA THR A 215 -9.67 1.92 -9.75
C THR A 215 -8.98 2.71 -10.86
N SER A 216 -7.86 2.21 -11.35
CA SER A 216 -7.15 2.81 -12.50
C SER A 216 -6.89 1.77 -13.60
N PRO A 217 -7.10 2.12 -14.88
CA PRO A 217 -6.62 1.30 -15.99
C PRO A 217 -5.11 1.42 -16.20
N ASP A 218 -4.47 2.46 -15.65
CA ASP A 218 -3.02 2.70 -15.73
C ASP A 218 -2.44 2.67 -14.30
N MET A 219 -2.08 1.48 -13.84
CA MET A 219 -1.48 1.31 -12.50
C MET A 219 0.02 1.62 -12.49
N ASP A 220 0.70 1.50 -13.63
CA ASP A 220 2.10 1.91 -13.75
C ASP A 220 2.23 3.42 -13.53
N GLY A 221 1.47 4.23 -14.25
CA GLY A 221 1.47 5.68 -14.07
C GLY A 221 1.19 6.09 -12.62
N ILE A 222 0.25 5.39 -11.94
CA ILE A 222 -0.05 5.59 -10.52
C ILE A 222 1.16 5.27 -9.62
N ARG A 223 1.80 4.11 -9.79
CA ARG A 223 2.96 3.70 -8.98
C ARG A 223 4.17 4.60 -9.22
N TYR A 224 4.48 4.91 -10.47
CA TYR A 224 5.61 5.78 -10.83
C TYR A 224 5.41 7.22 -10.37
N GLY A 225 4.17 7.74 -10.39
CA GLY A 225 3.84 9.03 -9.81
C GLY A 225 4.02 9.04 -8.29
N LYS A 226 3.57 7.98 -7.60
CA LYS A 226 3.74 7.83 -6.16
C LYS A 226 5.22 7.70 -5.77
N LEU A 227 6.02 7.02 -6.59
CA LEU A 227 7.45 6.87 -6.37
C LEU A 227 8.18 8.22 -6.35
N LEU A 228 7.85 9.15 -7.28
CA LEU A 228 8.41 10.51 -7.29
C LEU A 228 8.17 11.26 -5.98
N LEU A 229 6.99 11.10 -5.39
CA LEU A 229 6.69 11.66 -4.07
C LEU A 229 7.54 10.97 -3.00
N ASN A 230 7.60 9.65 -2.99
CA ASN A 230 8.36 8.89 -2.01
C ASN A 230 9.88 9.14 -2.02
N LEU A 231 10.44 9.80 -3.05
CA LEU A 231 11.87 10.17 -3.08
C LEU A 231 12.26 11.09 -1.91
N HIS A 232 11.33 11.88 -1.36
CA HIS A 232 11.60 12.72 -0.19
C HIS A 232 11.91 11.89 1.08
N ASN A 233 11.48 10.62 1.14
CA ASN A 233 11.67 9.76 2.31
C ASN A 233 13.14 9.66 2.74
N ALA A 234 14.05 9.52 1.77
CA ALA A 234 15.48 9.46 2.04
C ALA A 234 16.02 10.79 2.57
N VAL A 235 15.50 11.91 2.07
CA VAL A 235 15.91 13.26 2.53
C VAL A 235 15.49 13.47 3.98
N SER A 236 14.23 13.18 4.32
CA SER A 236 13.75 13.18 5.72
C SER A 236 14.59 12.27 6.61
N ALA A 237 14.89 11.04 6.16
CA ALA A 237 15.65 10.07 6.95
C ALA A 237 17.11 10.51 7.21
N LEU A 238 17.80 11.05 6.19
CA LEU A 238 19.18 11.52 6.30
C LEU A 238 19.31 12.79 7.13
N THR A 239 18.42 13.76 6.91
CA THR A 239 18.43 15.04 7.64
C THR A 239 17.88 14.90 9.06
N GLY A 240 17.07 13.87 9.31
CA GLY A 240 16.40 13.69 10.59
C GLY A 240 15.31 14.74 10.85
N LEU A 241 14.84 15.43 9.80
CA LEU A 241 13.80 16.46 9.88
C LEU A 241 12.41 15.84 9.71
N PRO A 242 11.41 16.30 10.50
CA PRO A 242 10.00 16.11 10.18
C PRO A 242 9.66 16.71 8.82
N ILE A 243 8.63 16.18 8.15
CA ILE A 243 8.29 16.52 6.76
C ILE A 243 8.02 18.02 6.60
N GLN A 244 7.33 18.67 7.54
CA GLN A 244 7.05 20.10 7.45
C GLN A 244 8.34 20.95 7.52
N GLU A 245 9.29 20.55 8.37
CA GLU A 245 10.58 21.24 8.53
C GLU A 245 11.50 20.97 7.33
N GLU A 246 11.50 19.74 6.81
CA GLU A 246 12.13 19.36 5.54
C GLU A 246 11.62 20.26 4.40
N LEU A 247 10.30 20.37 4.25
CA LEU A 247 9.66 21.22 3.25
C LEU A 247 9.88 22.71 3.49
N SER A 248 10.25 23.13 4.71
CA SER A 248 10.60 24.53 5.01
C SER A 248 12.08 24.81 4.73
N THR A 249 12.92 23.78 4.74
CA THR A 249 14.36 23.84 4.48
C THR A 249 14.65 23.79 2.97
N ARG A 250 15.18 24.89 2.42
CA ARG A 250 15.40 24.99 0.96
C ARG A 250 16.41 23.96 0.45
N ALA A 251 17.49 23.72 1.19
CA ALA A 251 18.49 22.74 0.79
C ALA A 251 17.89 21.33 0.69
N ALA A 252 17.05 20.93 1.65
CA ALA A 252 16.33 19.65 1.63
C ALA A 252 15.41 19.54 0.40
N ARG A 253 14.63 20.58 0.10
CA ARG A 253 13.80 20.62 -1.11
C ARG A 253 14.61 20.51 -2.39
N LYS A 254 15.79 21.13 -2.47
CA LYS A 254 16.68 21.04 -3.64
C LYS A 254 17.23 19.61 -3.82
N ILE A 255 17.58 18.91 -2.75
CA ILE A 255 18.02 17.51 -2.83
C ILE A 255 16.91 16.64 -3.44
N TRP A 256 15.67 16.81 -2.96
CA TRP A 256 14.52 16.10 -3.52
C TRP A 256 14.27 16.49 -4.99
N ALA A 257 14.36 17.78 -5.33
CA ALA A 257 14.23 18.26 -6.70
C ALA A 257 15.26 17.65 -7.65
N SER A 258 16.51 17.50 -7.22
CA SER A 258 17.57 16.84 -8.01
C SER A 258 17.26 15.37 -8.25
N CYS A 259 16.81 14.63 -7.22
CA CYS A 259 16.38 13.24 -7.39
C CYS A 259 15.21 13.10 -8.37
N ILE A 260 14.20 13.99 -8.29
CA ILE A 260 13.08 14.00 -9.22
C ILE A 260 13.55 14.29 -10.64
N THR A 261 14.49 15.22 -10.81
CA THR A 261 14.99 15.63 -12.14
C THR A 261 15.62 14.43 -12.87
N GLU A 262 16.54 13.73 -12.21
CA GLU A 262 17.13 12.48 -12.73
C GLU A 262 16.05 11.41 -13.00
N THR A 263 15.11 11.23 -12.06
CA THR A 263 14.05 10.23 -12.21
C THR A 263 13.16 10.52 -13.42
N LEU A 264 12.83 11.78 -13.70
CA LEU A 264 12.04 12.15 -14.87
C LEU A 264 12.78 11.93 -16.19
N GLU A 265 14.11 12.05 -16.19
CA GLU A 265 14.94 11.68 -17.35
C GLU A 265 14.91 10.18 -17.59
N VAL A 266 15.06 9.38 -16.53
CA VAL A 266 14.92 7.92 -16.60
C VAL A 266 13.53 7.52 -17.09
N TYR A 267 12.48 8.14 -16.57
CA TYR A 267 11.11 7.87 -17.03
C TYR A 267 10.93 8.19 -18.49
N ARG A 268 11.42 9.35 -18.96
CA ARG A 268 11.35 9.74 -20.38
C ARG A 268 12.06 8.72 -21.28
N ALA A 269 13.25 8.26 -20.88
CA ALA A 269 14.01 7.28 -21.66
C ALA A 269 13.35 5.90 -21.70
N ASN A 270 12.54 5.55 -20.69
CA ASN A 270 11.80 4.30 -20.61
C ASN A 270 10.34 4.41 -21.08
N GLY A 271 9.91 5.56 -21.62
CA GLY A 271 8.53 5.78 -22.06
C GLY A 271 7.49 5.78 -20.93
N ILE A 272 7.92 6.00 -19.68
CA ILE A 272 7.07 5.99 -18.49
C ILE A 272 6.39 7.35 -18.34
N ASN A 273 5.07 7.34 -18.18
CA ASN A 273 4.25 8.53 -17.97
C ASN A 273 3.61 8.51 -16.57
N PRO A 274 4.19 9.19 -15.57
CA PRO A 274 3.64 9.18 -14.22
C PRO A 274 2.34 10.00 -14.12
N VAL A 275 1.34 9.45 -13.42
CA VAL A 275 0.12 10.18 -13.06
C VAL A 275 0.44 11.17 -11.95
N SER A 276 0.12 12.45 -12.15
CA SER A 276 0.38 13.48 -11.15
C SER A 276 -0.65 13.51 -10.03
N PHE A 277 -0.16 13.47 -8.80
CA PHE A 277 -0.95 13.69 -7.58
C PHE A 277 -0.82 15.12 -7.04
N LEU A 278 -0.20 16.03 -7.80
CA LEU A 278 -0.05 17.42 -7.38
C LEU A 278 -1.38 18.19 -7.53
N PRO A 279 -1.61 19.23 -6.70
CA PRO A 279 -2.81 20.05 -6.79
C PRO A 279 -3.05 20.58 -8.21
N TYR A 280 -4.34 20.68 -8.59
CA TYR A 280 -4.77 21.20 -9.90
C TYR A 280 -4.23 20.44 -11.12
N GLY A 281 -3.74 19.20 -10.94
CA GLY A 281 -3.22 18.38 -12.03
C GLY A 281 -1.89 18.90 -12.59
N ILE A 282 -1.12 19.68 -11.82
CA ILE A 282 0.19 20.17 -12.23
C ILE A 282 1.08 18.99 -12.60
N ALA A 283 1.67 19.00 -13.80
CA ALA A 283 2.56 17.93 -14.25
C ALA A 283 3.83 17.86 -13.37
N TYR A 284 4.33 16.63 -13.15
CA TYR A 284 5.54 16.42 -12.34
C TYR A 284 6.79 17.11 -12.89
N SER A 285 6.83 17.44 -14.19
CA SER A 285 7.91 18.23 -14.79
C SER A 285 8.12 19.60 -14.14
N TYR A 286 7.09 20.17 -13.50
CA TYR A 286 7.20 21.44 -12.78
C TYR A 286 7.64 21.28 -11.32
N LEU A 287 7.59 20.06 -10.77
CA LEU A 287 7.86 19.83 -9.35
C LEU A 287 9.29 20.22 -8.94
N PRO A 288 10.37 19.89 -9.70
CA PRO A 288 11.72 20.34 -9.35
C PRO A 288 11.83 21.87 -9.27
N THR A 289 11.20 22.59 -10.18
CA THR A 289 11.18 24.05 -10.19
C THR A 289 10.45 24.59 -8.97
N ILE A 290 9.27 24.04 -8.63
CA ILE A 290 8.49 24.44 -7.46
C ILE A 290 9.30 24.24 -6.17
N LEU A 291 9.90 23.06 -6.01
CA LEU A 291 10.72 22.72 -4.83
C LEU A 291 11.93 23.65 -4.69
N SER A 292 12.50 24.07 -5.82
CA SER A 292 13.69 24.93 -5.87
C SER A 292 13.40 26.40 -5.59
N LEU A 293 12.14 26.83 -5.48
CA LEU A 293 11.77 28.22 -5.20
C LEU A 293 12.33 28.70 -3.83
N PRO A 294 12.61 30.01 -3.70
CA PRO A 294 12.85 30.63 -2.40
C PRO A 294 11.73 30.29 -1.41
N THR A 295 12.07 30.05 -0.13
CA THR A 295 11.11 29.53 0.87
C THR A 295 9.83 30.36 0.98
N PHE A 296 9.92 31.70 0.90
CA PHE A 296 8.74 32.56 0.96
C PHE A 296 7.77 32.34 -0.22
N LEU A 297 8.29 31.99 -1.39
CA LEU A 297 7.48 31.75 -2.59
C LEU A 297 6.96 30.32 -2.61
N PHE A 298 7.79 29.34 -2.23
CA PHE A 298 7.37 27.96 -2.02
C PHE A 298 6.20 27.89 -1.03
N ALA A 299 6.28 28.59 0.10
CA ALA A 299 5.22 28.59 1.11
C ALA A 299 3.88 29.11 0.60
N ARG A 300 3.88 30.00 -0.41
CA ARG A 300 2.65 30.47 -1.05
C ARG A 300 2.07 29.44 -2.03
N VAL A 301 2.92 28.83 -2.85
CA VAL A 301 2.50 27.90 -3.91
C VAL A 301 2.13 26.52 -3.35
N ALA A 302 2.86 26.05 -2.34
CA ALA A 302 2.75 24.71 -1.75
C ALA A 302 2.10 24.73 -0.36
N ARG A 303 1.20 25.69 -0.09
CA ARG A 303 0.56 25.84 1.23
C ARG A 303 -0.11 24.56 1.73
N GLY A 304 -0.72 23.79 0.82
CA GLY A 304 -1.31 22.48 1.13
C GLY A 304 -0.27 21.44 1.58
N MET A 305 0.92 21.43 0.99
CA MET A 305 2.01 20.53 1.40
C MET A 305 2.57 20.91 2.78
N LEU A 306 2.50 22.19 3.17
CA LEU A 306 2.93 22.66 4.49
C LEU A 306 1.88 22.46 5.59
N ALA A 307 0.65 22.05 5.25
CA ALA A 307 -0.42 21.79 6.21
C ALA A 307 -0.33 20.39 6.88
N ILE A 308 0.74 19.64 6.61
CA ILE A 308 1.05 18.35 7.23
C ILE A 308 1.34 18.54 8.74
N ASP A 309 1.01 17.56 9.58
CA ASP A 309 1.31 17.59 11.02
C ASP A 309 2.82 17.86 11.23
N PRO A 310 3.20 18.84 12.08
CA PRO A 310 4.61 19.19 12.33
C PRO A 310 5.47 18.02 12.82
N ARG A 311 4.86 16.97 13.38
CA ARG A 311 5.55 15.77 13.89
C ARG A 311 5.60 14.64 12.86
N ALA A 312 4.94 14.79 11.71
CA ALA A 312 4.92 13.74 10.70
C ALA A 312 6.32 13.54 10.13
N THR A 313 6.77 12.30 10.15
CA THR A 313 8.05 11.83 9.63
C THR A 313 7.80 10.87 8.47
N SER A 314 8.82 10.66 7.64
CA SER A 314 8.73 9.63 6.60
C SER A 314 8.84 8.22 7.20
N SER A 315 8.35 7.22 6.48
CA SER A 315 8.51 5.81 6.89
C SER A 315 9.98 5.40 7.01
N MET A 316 10.84 5.95 6.15
CA MET A 316 12.28 5.67 6.16
C MET A 316 12.98 6.30 7.36
N TYR A 317 12.55 7.50 7.79
CA TYR A 317 13.01 8.10 9.05
C TYR A 317 12.70 7.17 10.22
N GLU A 318 11.47 6.67 10.31
CA GLU A 318 11.04 5.76 11.38
C GLU A 318 11.82 4.45 11.36
N ASP A 319 12.09 3.90 10.17
CA ASP A 319 12.93 2.71 10.03
C ASP A 319 14.34 2.95 10.61
N LEU A 320 14.99 4.07 10.27
CA LEU A 320 16.30 4.39 10.82
C LEU A 320 16.27 4.60 12.34
N VAL A 321 15.31 5.38 12.87
CA VAL A 321 15.15 5.62 14.32
C VAL A 321 15.07 4.29 15.09
N HIS A 322 14.34 3.32 14.55
CA HIS A 322 14.17 2.01 15.17
C HIS A 322 15.21 0.96 14.75
N ASN A 323 16.27 1.37 14.03
CA ASN A 323 17.32 0.51 13.49
C ASN A 323 16.79 -0.68 12.67
N ARG A 324 15.72 -0.45 11.92
CA ARG A 324 15.12 -1.40 10.97
C ARG A 324 15.71 -1.18 9.58
N PRO A 325 15.77 -2.23 8.74
CA PRO A 325 16.07 -2.05 7.32
C PRO A 325 15.06 -1.11 6.66
N THR A 326 15.54 -0.19 5.84
CA THR A 326 14.71 0.71 5.04
C THR A 326 14.33 0.08 3.70
N GLU A 327 13.45 0.75 2.96
CA GLU A 327 13.07 0.36 1.60
C GLU A 327 13.83 1.14 0.52
N ILE A 328 15.01 1.70 0.83
CA ILE A 328 15.77 2.56 -0.09
C ILE A 328 16.06 1.90 -1.45
N ASP A 329 16.31 0.58 -1.46
CA ASP A 329 16.58 -0.19 -2.68
C ASP A 329 15.36 -0.28 -3.61
N PHE A 330 14.15 -0.16 -3.03
CA PHE A 330 12.88 -0.25 -3.75
C PHE A 330 12.29 1.13 -4.07
N ILE A 331 12.95 2.20 -3.62
CA ILE A 331 12.59 3.59 -3.89
C ILE A 331 13.64 4.20 -4.83
N GLN A 332 14.67 4.88 -4.32
CA GLN A 332 15.76 5.41 -5.16
C GLN A 332 16.55 4.30 -5.86
N GLY A 333 16.78 3.16 -5.20
CA GLY A 333 17.50 2.04 -5.82
C GLY A 333 16.77 1.47 -7.05
N ALA A 334 15.44 1.55 -7.08
CA ALA A 334 14.66 1.16 -8.25
C ALA A 334 14.88 2.13 -9.43
N ILE A 335 15.08 3.42 -9.16
CA ILE A 335 15.44 4.41 -10.19
C ILE A 335 16.85 4.15 -10.72
N VAL A 336 17.81 3.85 -9.84
CA VAL A 336 19.17 3.46 -10.23
C VAL A 336 19.16 2.22 -11.13
N ALA A 337 18.34 1.22 -10.79
CA ALA A 337 18.19 0.02 -11.62
C ALA A 337 17.60 0.35 -13.01
N LEU A 338 16.53 1.13 -13.06
CA LEU A 338 15.91 1.55 -14.34
C LEU A 338 16.84 2.41 -15.20
N ALA A 339 17.62 3.30 -14.59
CA ALA A 339 18.60 4.11 -15.30
C ALA A 339 19.66 3.23 -15.98
N LYS A 340 20.13 2.20 -15.27
CA LYS A 340 21.12 1.25 -15.78
C LYS A 340 20.58 0.45 -16.98
N GLU A 341 19.30 0.08 -16.96
CA GLU A 341 18.65 -0.65 -18.06
C GLU A 341 18.65 0.16 -19.37
N CYS A 342 18.56 1.49 -19.29
CA CYS A 342 18.60 2.39 -20.44
C CYS A 342 19.95 3.10 -20.65
N GLY A 343 21.01 2.70 -19.93
CA GLY A 343 22.35 3.27 -20.07
C GLY A 343 22.50 4.71 -19.57
N LEU A 344 21.60 5.18 -18.71
CA LEU A 344 21.67 6.48 -18.05
C LEU A 344 22.38 6.40 -16.70
N GLN A 345 22.92 7.53 -16.27
CA GLN A 345 23.46 7.72 -14.93
C GLN A 345 22.52 8.59 -14.10
N VAL A 346 22.38 8.25 -12.82
CA VAL A 346 21.58 9.01 -11.85
C VAL A 346 22.40 9.26 -10.58
N PRO A 347 23.52 9.99 -10.69
CA PRO A 347 24.51 10.14 -9.62
C PRO A 347 23.94 10.67 -8.31
N VAL A 348 22.95 11.55 -8.35
CA VAL A 348 22.29 12.08 -7.15
C VAL A 348 21.50 10.96 -6.45
N CYS A 349 20.69 10.21 -7.19
CA CYS A 349 19.97 9.07 -6.65
C CYS A 349 20.94 8.02 -6.06
N GLU A 350 22.01 7.69 -6.78
CA GLU A 350 23.06 6.76 -6.33
C GLU A 350 23.72 7.22 -5.02
N ARG A 351 24.05 8.51 -4.92
CA ARG A 351 24.67 9.08 -3.72
C ARG A 351 23.71 9.07 -2.54
N VAL A 352 22.44 9.41 -2.74
CA VAL A 352 21.41 9.35 -1.70
C VAL A 352 21.22 7.91 -1.19
N VAL A 353 21.17 6.93 -2.10
CA VAL A 353 21.13 5.50 -1.72
C VAL A 353 22.33 5.14 -0.84
N ALA A 354 23.54 5.51 -1.27
CA ALA A 354 24.77 5.21 -0.53
C ALA A 354 24.76 5.79 0.89
N LEU A 355 24.30 7.04 1.06
CA LEU A 355 24.21 7.69 2.37
C LEU A 355 23.22 6.98 3.30
N VAL A 356 22.06 6.56 2.79
CA VAL A 356 21.08 5.82 3.59
C VAL A 356 21.64 4.46 3.98
N LYS A 357 22.28 3.73 3.05
CA LYS A 357 22.95 2.46 3.35
C LYS A 357 24.04 2.60 4.40
N GLU A 358 24.79 3.70 4.38
CA GLU A 358 25.77 3.99 5.42
C GLU A 358 25.12 4.19 6.79
N ALA A 359 23.99 4.91 6.85
CA ALA A 359 23.22 5.09 8.08
C ALA A 359 22.66 3.76 8.62
N GLU A 360 22.10 2.92 7.75
CA GLU A 360 21.63 1.57 8.10
C GLU A 360 22.75 0.72 8.71
N LYS A 361 23.95 0.74 8.10
CA LYS A 361 25.11 0.00 8.59
C LYS A 361 25.57 0.48 9.97
N LYS A 362 25.50 1.79 10.23
CA LYS A 362 25.88 2.37 11.53
C LYS A 362 24.93 1.97 12.66
N LYS A 363 23.63 1.71 12.37
CA LYS A 363 22.60 1.39 13.38
C LYS A 363 22.58 2.36 14.57
N LYS A 364 22.68 3.66 14.28
CA LYS A 364 22.71 4.75 15.27
C LYS A 364 21.49 5.67 15.17
N GLY A 365 20.39 5.21 14.57
CA GLY A 365 19.28 6.10 14.24
C GLY A 365 19.55 6.93 12.99
N THR A 366 18.76 8.00 12.83
CA THR A 366 18.93 9.00 11.77
C THR A 366 20.27 9.73 11.93
N PRO A 367 21.06 9.93 10.87
CA PRO A 367 22.38 10.54 10.98
C PRO A 367 22.32 12.05 11.24
N ARG A 368 21.17 12.70 11.04
CA ARG A 368 20.93 14.14 11.28
C ARG A 368 21.92 15.04 10.54
N LEU A 369 22.15 14.73 9.27
CA LEU A 369 23.04 15.51 8.43
C LEU A 369 22.40 16.86 8.10
N ALA A 370 23.17 17.95 8.14
CA ALA A 370 22.71 19.24 7.65
C ALA A 370 22.37 19.13 6.16
N ALA A 371 21.22 19.65 5.76
CA ALA A 371 20.74 19.54 4.38
C ALA A 371 21.67 20.29 3.41
N GLU A 372 22.27 21.39 3.84
CA GLU A 372 23.26 22.16 3.09
C GLU A 372 24.48 21.31 2.77
N ASN A 373 25.01 20.57 3.75
CA ASN A 373 26.17 19.70 3.54
C ASN A 373 25.88 18.55 2.57
N ILE A 374 24.67 17.98 2.60
CA ILE A 374 24.27 16.97 1.63
C ILE A 374 24.19 17.60 0.24
N LEU A 375 23.53 18.75 0.12
CA LEU A 375 23.33 19.43 -1.16
C LEU A 375 24.68 19.84 -1.78
N ASP A 376 25.56 20.46 -1.01
CA ASP A 376 26.90 20.87 -1.47
C ASP A 376 27.69 19.65 -1.97
N ALA A 377 27.59 18.51 -1.27
CA ALA A 377 28.24 17.28 -1.71
C ALA A 377 27.63 16.69 -3.00
N LEU A 378 26.35 16.95 -3.27
CA LEU A 378 25.67 16.50 -4.50
C LEU A 378 25.95 17.43 -5.68
N GLU A 379 26.14 18.74 -5.45
CA GLU A 379 26.46 19.71 -6.51
C GLU A 379 27.90 19.56 -7.06
N LEU A 380 28.74 18.76 -6.40
CA LEU A 380 30.11 18.43 -6.82
C LEU A 380 30.22 17.18 -7.70
N ILE A 381 29.12 16.46 -7.89
CA ILE A 381 29.02 15.24 -8.72
C ILE A 381 28.36 15.63 -10.04
#